data_AF-A0A1E8ZZ48-F1
#
_entry.id   AF-A0A1E8ZZ48-F1
#
_cell.length_a   1.000
_cell.length_b   1.000
_cell.length_c   1.000
_cell.angle_alpha   90.00
_cell.angle_beta   90.00
_cell.angle_gamma   90.00
#
_symmetry.space_group_name_H-M   'P 1'
#
loop_
_entity.id
_entity.type
_entity.pdbx_description
1 polymer ?
#
loop_
_entity_poly.entity_id
_entity_poly.type
_entity_poly.pdbx_seq_one_letter_code
_entity_poly.pdbx_strand_id
1 'polypeptide(L)' 'MKQFIKDCFDESDENDSITITFSNGDKIDFFQVYDDCSDTANHIVLVEVETDFRHLVNLDYVVHIRSNA' A
#
# COMPACT_ATOMS: atom_id res chain seq x y z
N MET A 1 -0.40 10.44 2.86
CA MET A 1 -0.64 9.18 2.14
C MET A 1 0.07 8.01 2.80
N LYS A 2 1.40 8.08 3.01
CA LYS A 2 2.16 7.03 3.69
C LYS A 2 1.63 6.66 5.08
N GLN A 3 1.36 7.65 5.93
CA GLN A 3 0.78 7.41 7.26
C GLN A 3 -0.58 6.72 7.18
N PHE A 4 -1.48 7.20 6.31
CA PHE A 4 -2.79 6.58 6.07
C PHE A 4 -2.68 5.09 5.69
N ILE A 5 -1.74 4.74 4.81
CA ILE A 5 -1.48 3.33 4.46
C ILE A 5 -1.08 2.52 5.70
N LYS A 6 -0.17 3.04 6.53
CA LYS A 6 0.25 2.37 7.77
C LYS A 6 -0.91 2.21 8.74
N ASP A 7 -1.71 3.26 8.90
CA ASP A 7 -2.89 3.26 9.77
C ASP A 7 -3.91 2.19 9.34
N CYS A 8 -4.06 1.93 8.04
CA CYS A 8 -4.93 0.86 7.52
C CYS A 8 -4.46 -0.56 7.85
N PHE A 9 -3.20 -0.76 8.24
CA PHE A 9 -2.63 -2.09 8.52
C PHE A 9 -2.21 -2.27 9.99
N ASP A 10 -2.11 -1.19 10.77
CA ASP A 10 -1.81 -1.24 12.21
C ASP A 10 -3.01 -1.73 13.05
N GLU A 11 -4.24 -1.75 12.50
CA GLU A 11 -5.46 -2.16 13.19
C GLU A 11 -5.73 -3.69 13.18
N SER A 12 -4.69 -4.53 13.22
CA SER A 12 -4.72 -5.92 13.71
C SER A 12 -5.73 -6.92 13.10
N ASP A 13 -6.51 -6.57 12.09
CA ASP A 13 -7.37 -7.52 11.38
C ASP A 13 -6.57 -8.18 10.25
N GLU A 14 -6.36 -9.49 10.34
CA GLU A 14 -5.57 -10.29 9.39
C GLU A 14 -6.13 -10.30 7.95
N ASN A 15 -7.23 -9.59 7.70
CA ASN A 15 -7.89 -9.47 6.40
C ASN A 15 -7.92 -8.04 5.84
N ASP A 16 -7.32 -7.06 6.53
CA ASP A 16 -7.30 -5.69 6.02
C ASP A 16 -6.45 -5.59 4.76
N SER A 17 -7.07 -5.06 3.71
CA SER A 17 -6.39 -4.76 2.45
C SER A 17 -6.76 -3.36 1.97
N ILE A 18 -5.89 -2.79 1.15
CA ILE A 18 -6.13 -1.52 0.49
C ILE A 18 -6.05 -1.72 -1.02
N THR A 19 -6.89 -1.02 -1.76
CA THR A 19 -6.75 -0.87 -3.21
C THR A 19 -6.04 0.46 -3.49
N ILE A 20 -4.89 0.44 -4.15
CA ILE A 20 -4.21 1.64 -4.65
C ILE A 20 -4.50 1.80 -6.14
N THR A 21 -4.97 2.98 -6.54
CA THR A 21 -5.09 3.38 -7.95
C THR A 21 -3.93 4.31 -8.31
N PHE A 22 -3.18 3.93 -9.34
CA PHE A 22 -2.04 4.67 -9.86
C PHE A 22 -2.43 5.64 -10.98
N SER A 23 -1.56 6.60 -11.25
CA SER A 23 -1.74 7.64 -12.27
C SER A 23 -1.84 7.10 -13.71
N ASN A 24 -1.32 5.90 -13.96
CA ASN A 24 -1.48 5.19 -15.24
C ASN A 24 -2.83 4.46 -15.36
N GLY A 25 -3.66 4.48 -14.30
CA GLY A 25 -4.96 3.81 -14.24
C GLY A 25 -4.92 2.41 -13.63
N ASP A 26 -3.74 1.86 -13.35
CA ASP A 26 -3.60 0.54 -12.74
C ASP A 26 -4.16 0.54 -11.32
N LYS A 27 -4.70 -0.61 -10.93
CA LYS A 27 -5.23 -0.86 -9.58
C LYS A 27 -4.64 -2.14 -9.05
N ILE A 28 -4.06 -2.06 -7.86
CA ILE A 28 -3.45 -3.21 -7.19
C ILE A 28 -3.94 -3.23 -5.75
N ASP A 29 -4.26 -4.42 -5.27
CA ASP A 29 -4.69 -4.68 -3.90
C ASP A 29 -3.49 -5.14 -3.06
N PHE A 30 -3.32 -4.54 -1.89
CA PHE A 30 -2.21 -4.81 -0.97
C PHE A 30 -2.74 -5.13 0.42
N PHE A 31 -2.13 -6.09 1.12
CA PHE A 31 -2.57 -6.51 2.46
C PHE A 31 -1.55 -6.23 3.57
N GLN A 32 -0.35 -5.75 3.21
CA GLN A 32 0.71 -5.56 4.19
C GLN A 32 1.73 -4.51 3.74
N VAL A 33 2.25 -3.74 4.72
CA VAL A 33 3.52 -3.00 4.58
C VAL A 33 4.68 -3.93 4.88
N TYR A 34 5.55 -4.16 3.90
CA TYR A 34 6.77 -4.93 4.09
C TYR A 34 7.90 -4.08 4.67
N ASP A 35 8.08 -2.87 4.13
CA ASP A 35 9.10 -1.92 4.56
C ASP A 35 8.57 -0.50 4.33
N ASP A 36 8.72 0.38 5.30
CA ASP A 36 8.31 1.77 5.18
C ASP A 36 9.39 2.64 4.54
N CYS A 37 10.56 2.14 4.18
CA CYS A 37 11.65 2.87 3.55
C CYS A 37 11.85 4.26 4.20
N SER A 38 12.22 4.26 5.48
CA SER A 38 12.21 5.44 6.34
C SER A 38 13.09 6.59 5.81
N ASP A 39 14.14 6.26 5.05
CA ASP A 39 15.06 7.20 4.41
C ASP A 39 14.48 7.88 3.15
N THR A 40 13.36 7.37 2.63
CA THR A 40 12.70 7.90 1.43
C THR A 40 11.23 8.22 1.71
N ALA A 41 10.93 9.51 1.89
CA ALA A 41 9.61 9.99 2.32
C ALA A 41 8.43 9.46 1.46
N ASN A 42 8.64 9.33 0.14
CA ASN A 42 7.57 8.98 -0.81
C ASN A 42 7.57 7.52 -1.29
N HIS A 43 8.41 6.66 -0.74
CA HIS A 43 8.41 5.24 -1.10
C HIS A 43 7.94 4.38 0.06
N ILE A 44 7.28 3.27 -0.26
CA ILE A 44 6.85 2.23 0.66
C ILE A 44 6.85 0.90 -0.08
N VAL A 45 7.23 -0.19 0.59
CA VAL A 45 7.14 -1.54 0.03
C VAL A 45 5.87 -2.21 0.52
N LEU A 46 5.00 -2.60 -0.42
CA LEU A 46 3.74 -3.27 -0.13
C LEU A 46 3.71 -4.69 -0.70
N VAL A 47 2.97 -5.58 -0.03
CA VAL A 47 2.75 -6.97 -0.47
C VAL A 47 1.38 -7.09 -1.13
N GLU A 48 1.34 -7.57 -2.36
CA GLU A 48 0.11 -7.72 -3.16
C GLU A 48 -0.70 -8.93 -2.68
N VAL A 49 -2.02 -8.74 -2.57
CA VAL A 49 -2.99 -9.78 -2.12
C VAL A 49 -2.85 -11.05 -2.96
N GLU A 50 -2.95 -12.23 -2.32
CA GLU A 50 -2.89 -13.55 -2.97
C GLU A 50 -1.57 -13.86 -3.72
N THR A 51 -0.54 -13.03 -3.56
CA THR A 51 0.77 -13.24 -4.19
C THR A 51 1.91 -13.04 -3.20
N ASP A 52 3.11 -13.50 -3.58
CA ASP A 52 4.36 -13.19 -2.89
C ASP A 52 5.07 -11.96 -3.48
N PHE A 53 4.39 -11.19 -4.36
CA PHE A 53 5.01 -10.04 -5.02
C PHE A 53 5.10 -8.85 -4.07
N ARG A 54 6.29 -8.26 -4.04
CA ARG A 54 6.61 -7.05 -3.27
C ARG A 54 6.82 -5.89 -4.23
N HIS A 55 6.10 -4.82 -3.99
CA HIS A 55 6.12 -3.65 -4.87
C HIS A 55 6.77 -2.48 -4.15
N LEU A 56 7.84 -1.93 -4.74
CA LEU A 56 8.37 -0.63 -4.34
C LEU A 56 7.43 0.45 -4.90
N VAL A 57 6.49 0.89 -4.08
CA VAL A 57 5.46 1.86 -4.46
C VAL A 57 6.00 3.27 -4.26
N ASN A 58 6.02 4.06 -5.34
CA ASN A 58 6.24 5.50 -5.27
C ASN A 58 4.89 6.23 -5.15
N LEU A 59 4.69 6.88 -4.01
CA LEU A 59 3.47 7.57 -3.62
C LEU A 59 3.18 8.82 -4.46
N ASP A 60 4.17 9.36 -5.18
CA ASP A 60 3.95 10.49 -6.11
C ASP A 60 3.08 10.10 -7.31
N TYR A 61 2.98 8.80 -7.62
CA TYR A 61 2.13 8.27 -8.70
C TYR A 61 0.79 7.72 -8.21
N VAL A 62 0.50 7.81 -6.91
CA VAL A 62 -0.76 7.33 -6.33
C VAL A 62 -1.81 8.42 -6.45
N VAL A 63 -2.94 8.07 -7.08
CA VAL A 63 -4.07 8.97 -7.24
C VAL A 63 -5.10 8.77 -6.14
N HIS A 64 -5.33 7.52 -5.75
CA HIS A 64 -6.39 7.16 -4.81
C HIS A 64 -6.04 5.90 -4.02
N ILE A 65 -6.45 5.86 -2.75
CA ILE A 65 -6.33 4.70 -1.87
C ILE A 65 -7.71 4.43 -1.26
N ARG A 66 -8.17 3.19 -1.32
CA ARG A 66 -9.40 2.72 -0.69
C ARG A 66 -9.05 1.64 0.32
N SER A 67 -9.51 1.76 1.56
CA SER A 67 -9.50 0.63 2.50
C SER A 67 -10.63 -0.35 2.15
N ASN A 68 -10.36 -1.64 2.20
CA ASN A 68 -11.30 -2.72 1.90
C ASN A 68 -11.80 -3.47 3.16
N ALA A 69 -11.66 -2.85 4.35
CA ALA A 69 -12.22 -3.35 5.62
C ALA A 69 -13.72 -3.68 5.53
#